data_AF-A0A837C4N8-F1
#
_entry.id   AF-A0A837C4N8-F1
#
_cell.length_a   1.000
_cell.length_b   1.000
_cell.length_c   1.000
_cell.angle_alpha   90.00
_cell.angle_beta   90.00
_cell.angle_gamma   90.00
#
_symmetry.space_group_name_H-M   'P 1'
#
loop_
_entity.id
_entity.type
_entity.pdbx_description
1 polymer ?
#
loop_
_entity_poly.entity_id
_entity_poly.type
_entity_poly.pdbx_seq_one_letter_code
_entity_poly.pdbx_strand_id
1 'polypeptide(L)'
;MITLYGFGTGFGLPEISPFVTKTEVQLKMAGLPYRKERAMPPASPKGQLPFIDDGGEAVADSTFIRAHIERRYGFDFDAGLSLQERAQAWAFERMIEHHVYWALVGARWVDPINFAKGPSHFFDGAPEHNREKLREDAQFRVAENYLLSGLGRHAPDDDVDLAVRSLFALSVQLGDKAYLMGNKPCGVDATAFGALAGILTPFFESGLRQRAEGFPNLTAYVDRMMDNYYPEFAWTPLRQAA
;
A
#
# COMPACT_ATOMS: atom_id res chain seq x y z
N MET A 1 -12.37 10.65 19.04
CA MET A 1 -11.08 10.71 18.31
C MET A 1 -10.87 9.35 17.66
N ILE A 2 -10.57 9.31 16.36
CA ILE A 2 -10.44 8.04 15.62
C ILE A 2 -9.14 7.34 16.06
N THR A 3 -9.20 6.03 16.27
CA THR A 3 -8.01 5.18 16.43
C THR A 3 -7.81 4.37 15.16
N LEU A 4 -6.69 4.57 14.46
CA LEU A 4 -6.28 3.76 13.32
C LEU A 4 -5.35 2.64 13.79
N TYR A 5 -5.71 1.39 13.49
CA TYR A 5 -4.90 0.23 13.80
C TYR A 5 -4.11 -0.24 12.58
N GLY A 6 -2.79 -0.31 12.73
CA GLY A 6 -1.83 -0.63 11.67
C GLY A 6 -0.62 -1.42 12.18
N PHE A 7 0.35 -1.70 11.32
CA PHE A 7 1.58 -2.40 11.76
C PHE A 7 2.60 -1.45 12.40
N GLY A 8 2.63 -0.20 11.93
CA GLY A 8 3.58 0.83 12.30
C GLY A 8 4.67 1.07 11.26
N THR A 9 5.54 2.02 11.57
CA THR A 9 6.73 2.37 10.78
C THR A 9 7.65 1.17 10.62
N GLY A 10 8.18 0.96 9.41
CA GLY A 10 9.10 -0.12 9.11
C GLY A 10 9.39 -0.21 7.62
N PHE A 11 10.39 -1.01 7.24
CA PHE A 11 10.84 -1.17 5.85
C PHE A 11 11.18 0.15 5.14
N GLY A 12 11.70 1.13 5.87
CA GLY A 12 11.97 2.48 5.34
C GLY A 12 10.71 3.29 4.99
N LEU A 13 9.54 2.91 5.52
CA LEU A 13 8.25 3.54 5.24
C LEU A 13 7.56 4.01 6.55
N PRO A 14 6.70 5.04 6.49
CA PRO A 14 5.92 5.51 7.64
C PRO A 14 4.90 4.47 8.12
N GLU A 15 4.57 3.52 7.26
CA GLU A 15 3.71 2.38 7.53
C GLU A 15 4.06 1.22 6.59
N ILE A 16 4.16 0.02 7.16
CA ILE A 16 4.53 -1.19 6.44
C ILE A 16 3.48 -1.61 5.40
N SER A 17 2.19 -1.47 5.75
CA SER A 17 1.08 -1.89 4.89
C SER A 17 0.62 -0.78 3.94
N PRO A 18 0.52 -1.06 2.63
CA PRO A 18 -0.03 -0.10 1.67
C PRO A 18 -1.50 0.23 1.95
N PHE A 19 -2.28 -0.72 2.47
CA PHE A 19 -3.68 -0.48 2.83
C PHE A 19 -3.84 0.39 4.06
N VAL A 20 -2.96 0.24 5.06
CA VAL A 20 -2.96 1.12 6.24
C VAL A 20 -2.52 2.53 5.82
N THR A 21 -1.49 2.63 4.96
CA THR A 21 -1.06 3.90 4.36
C THR A 21 -2.21 4.59 3.63
N LYS A 22 -2.96 3.85 2.78
CA LYS A 22 -4.17 4.36 2.10
C LYS A 22 -5.15 4.98 3.09
N THR A 23 -5.52 4.26 4.16
CA THR A 23 -6.46 4.78 5.16
C THR A 23 -5.91 5.98 5.92
N GLU A 24 -4.63 5.97 6.30
CA GLU A 24 -3.99 7.09 7.00
C GLU A 24 -3.96 8.36 6.14
N VAL A 25 -3.63 8.23 4.85
CA VAL A 25 -3.69 9.35 3.90
C VAL A 25 -5.13 9.84 3.71
N GLN A 26 -6.12 8.95 3.65
CA GLN A 26 -7.54 9.36 3.57
C GLN A 26 -7.99 10.13 4.81
N LEU A 27 -7.58 9.72 6.01
CA LEU A 27 -7.84 10.48 7.24
C LEU A 27 -7.19 11.87 7.18
N LYS A 28 -5.95 11.96 6.68
CA LYS A 28 -5.23 13.24 6.49
C LYS A 28 -5.91 14.14 5.44
N MET A 29 -6.33 13.58 4.30
CA MET A 29 -7.07 14.30 3.25
C MET A 29 -8.37 14.90 3.79
N ALA A 30 -9.09 14.15 4.64
CA ALA A 30 -10.31 14.60 5.28
C ALA A 30 -10.08 15.56 6.46
N GLY A 31 -8.82 15.83 6.84
CA GLY A 31 -8.47 16.68 7.98
C GLY A 31 -8.92 16.12 9.33
N LEU A 32 -9.13 14.79 9.44
CA LEU A 32 -9.66 14.17 10.63
C LEU A 32 -8.56 13.87 11.65
N PRO A 33 -8.70 14.26 12.92
CA PRO A 33 -7.73 13.90 13.96
C PRO A 33 -7.84 12.43 14.32
N TYR A 34 -6.71 11.73 14.30
CA TYR A 34 -6.61 10.34 14.67
C TYR A 34 -5.34 10.08 15.50
N ARG A 35 -5.33 8.96 16.21
CA ARG A 35 -4.12 8.35 16.75
C ARG A 35 -3.87 7.00 16.06
N LYS A 36 -2.61 6.59 15.97
CA LYS A 36 -2.22 5.30 15.41
C LYS A 36 -1.84 4.32 16.52
N GLU A 37 -2.37 3.11 16.46
CA GLU A 37 -2.03 2.03 17.37
C GLU A 37 -1.54 0.80 16.60
N ARG A 38 -0.57 0.08 17.17
CA ARG A 38 -0.08 -1.15 16.57
C ARG A 38 -1.08 -2.28 16.82
N ALA A 39 -1.37 -3.05 15.78
CA ALA A 39 -2.21 -4.23 15.86
C ALA A 39 -1.64 -5.34 14.97
N MET A 40 -2.18 -6.55 15.16
CA MET A 40 -1.98 -7.68 14.26
C MET A 40 -3.32 -8.08 13.64
N PRO A 41 -3.33 -8.71 12.45
CA PRO A 41 -4.57 -9.04 11.74
C PRO A 41 -5.65 -9.75 12.59
N PRO A 42 -5.33 -10.70 13.50
CA PRO A 42 -6.34 -11.35 14.36
C PRO A 42 -7.11 -10.42 15.30
N ALA A 43 -6.61 -9.21 15.59
CA ALA A 43 -7.33 -8.22 16.39
C ALA A 43 -8.44 -7.49 15.60
N SER A 44 -8.40 -7.56 14.27
CA SER A 44 -9.40 -6.93 13.40
C SER A 44 -10.64 -7.81 13.26
N PRO A 45 -11.86 -7.22 13.23
CA PRO A 45 -13.10 -7.95 12.96
C PRO A 45 -13.10 -8.82 11.70
N LYS A 46 -12.27 -8.47 10.71
CA LYS A 46 -12.13 -9.19 9.43
C LYS A 46 -10.81 -9.95 9.29
N GLY A 47 -9.99 -10.02 10.34
CA GLY A 47 -8.70 -10.70 10.25
C GLY A 47 -7.68 -10.00 9.35
N GLN A 48 -7.85 -8.70 9.06
CA GLN A 48 -6.98 -7.92 8.18
C GLN A 48 -6.83 -6.47 8.66
N LEU A 49 -5.69 -5.83 8.35
CA LEU A 49 -5.45 -4.41 8.62
C LEU A 49 -5.55 -3.61 7.31
N PRO A 50 -6.00 -2.35 7.34
CA PRO A 50 -6.38 -1.58 8.53
C PRO A 50 -7.77 -1.89 9.07
N PHE A 51 -7.97 -1.52 10.33
CA PHE A 51 -9.29 -1.19 10.88
C PHE A 51 -9.20 0.09 11.71
N ILE A 52 -10.33 0.76 11.93
CA ILE A 52 -10.45 1.91 12.82
C ILE A 52 -11.44 1.61 13.95
N ASP A 53 -11.27 2.30 15.08
CA ASP A 53 -12.34 2.59 16.03
C ASP A 53 -12.70 4.08 15.92
N ASP A 54 -13.96 4.36 15.57
CA ASP A 54 -14.50 5.72 15.54
C ASP A 54 -15.65 5.89 16.53
N GLY A 55 -15.30 6.19 17.77
CA GLY A 55 -16.27 6.42 18.83
C GLY A 55 -16.98 5.14 19.26
N GLY A 56 -16.25 4.03 19.32
CA GLY A 56 -16.75 2.70 19.68
C GLY A 56 -17.27 1.88 18.49
N GLU A 57 -17.28 2.45 17.28
CA GLU A 57 -17.63 1.73 16.06
C GLU A 57 -16.36 1.19 15.38
N ALA A 58 -16.21 -0.14 15.38
CA ALA A 58 -15.09 -0.80 14.72
C ALA A 58 -15.38 -1.02 13.23
N VAL A 59 -14.59 -0.39 12.34
CA VAL A 59 -14.74 -0.51 10.88
C VAL A 59 -13.46 -1.07 10.29
N ALA A 60 -13.54 -2.27 9.72
CA ALA A 60 -12.42 -2.97 9.10
C ALA A 60 -12.52 -2.96 7.56
N ASP A 61 -11.35 -3.00 6.91
CA ASP A 61 -11.11 -2.88 5.46
C ASP A 61 -11.08 -1.42 4.96
N SER A 62 -10.00 -1.06 4.25
CA SER A 62 -9.74 0.31 3.79
C SER A 62 -10.84 0.90 2.90
N THR A 63 -11.53 0.08 2.09
CA THR A 63 -12.64 0.54 1.23
C THR A 63 -13.86 0.89 2.09
N PHE A 64 -14.18 0.06 3.07
CA PHE A 64 -15.31 0.31 3.97
C PHE A 64 -15.02 1.46 4.94
N ILE A 65 -13.76 1.63 5.36
CA ILE A 65 -13.32 2.78 6.17
C ILE A 65 -13.48 4.08 5.38
N ARG A 66 -13.05 4.12 4.11
CA ARG A 66 -13.31 5.27 3.23
C ARG A 66 -14.80 5.62 3.19
N ALA A 67 -15.64 4.62 2.90
CA ALA A 67 -17.09 4.82 2.81
C ALA A 67 -17.71 5.27 4.14
N HIS A 68 -17.18 4.79 5.28
CA HIS A 68 -17.57 5.26 6.62
C HIS A 68 -17.25 6.73 6.81
N ILE A 69 -16.03 7.15 6.46
CA ILE A 69 -15.59 8.55 6.56
C ILE A 69 -16.49 9.46 5.70
N GLU A 70 -16.73 9.07 4.45
CA GLU A 70 -17.59 9.81 3.51
C GLU A 70 -19.00 10.01 4.10
N ARG A 71 -19.61 8.94 4.63
CA ARG A 71 -20.96 8.99 5.20
C ARG A 71 -21.03 9.78 6.50
N ARG A 72 -20.09 9.57 7.42
CA ARG A 72 -20.16 10.10 8.78
C ARG A 72 -19.70 11.56 8.88
N TYR A 73 -18.73 11.95 8.08
CA TYR A 73 -18.12 13.28 8.11
C TYR A 73 -18.46 14.15 6.90
N GLY A 74 -19.17 13.60 5.90
CA GLY A 74 -19.61 14.35 4.72
C GLY A 74 -18.47 14.79 3.80
N PHE A 75 -17.34 14.09 3.84
CA PHE A 75 -16.16 14.38 3.00
C PHE A 75 -16.18 13.49 1.75
N ASP A 76 -16.32 14.07 0.56
CA ASP A 76 -16.25 13.33 -0.70
C ASP A 76 -14.82 13.31 -1.25
N PHE A 77 -14.16 12.15 -1.19
CA PHE A 77 -12.79 11.97 -1.69
C PHE A 77 -12.67 12.16 -3.20
N ASP A 78 -13.77 12.08 -3.94
CA ASP A 78 -13.80 12.23 -5.40
C ASP A 78 -14.58 13.49 -5.81
N ALA A 79 -14.64 14.49 -4.91
CA ALA A 79 -15.27 15.77 -5.18
C ALA A 79 -14.67 16.43 -6.44
N GLY A 80 -15.54 16.79 -7.38
CA GLY A 80 -15.15 17.38 -8.66
C GLY A 80 -14.90 16.39 -9.79
N LEU A 81 -14.87 15.08 -9.52
CA LEU A 81 -14.85 14.05 -10.57
C LEU A 81 -16.26 13.78 -11.10
N SER A 82 -16.39 13.73 -12.43
CA SER A 82 -17.58 13.23 -13.12
C SER A 82 -17.83 11.74 -12.82
N LEU A 83 -19.02 11.24 -13.11
CA LEU A 83 -19.34 9.82 -12.93
C LEU A 83 -18.40 8.89 -13.70
N GLN A 84 -17.97 9.30 -14.90
CA GLN A 84 -17.01 8.54 -15.70
C GLN A 84 -15.62 8.52 -15.05
N GLU A 85 -15.16 9.66 -14.54
CA GLU A 85 -13.87 9.75 -13.83
C GLU A 85 -13.88 8.95 -12.51
N ARG A 86 -14.99 8.96 -11.77
CA ARG A 86 -15.15 8.11 -10.58
C ARG A 86 -15.07 6.62 -10.92
N ALA A 87 -15.72 6.20 -12.00
CA ALA A 87 -15.63 4.82 -12.48
C ALA A 87 -14.20 4.45 -12.91
N GLN A 88 -13.49 5.38 -13.57
CA GLN A 88 -12.10 5.20 -13.94
C GLN A 88 -11.18 5.11 -12.70
N ALA A 89 -11.36 6.00 -11.72
CA ALA A 89 -10.60 5.98 -10.46
C ALA A 89 -10.79 4.65 -9.72
N TRP A 90 -12.04 4.15 -9.66
CA TRP A 90 -12.34 2.83 -9.10
C TRP A 90 -11.63 1.69 -9.85
N ALA A 91 -11.61 1.72 -11.18
CA ALA A 91 -10.91 0.71 -11.97
C ALA A 91 -9.40 0.69 -11.68
N PHE A 92 -8.77 1.86 -11.57
CA PHE A 92 -7.36 1.95 -11.16
C PHE A 92 -7.15 1.46 -9.73
N GLU A 93 -8.03 1.82 -8.79
CA GLU A 93 -7.98 1.33 -7.41
C GLU A 93 -8.00 -0.20 -7.36
N ARG A 94 -8.91 -0.86 -8.09
CA ARG A 94 -8.96 -2.32 -8.19
C ARG A 94 -7.72 -2.93 -8.85
N MET A 95 -7.19 -2.32 -9.92
CA MET A 95 -5.94 -2.77 -10.54
C MET A 95 -4.78 -2.70 -9.55
N ILE A 96 -4.68 -1.63 -8.75
CA ILE A 96 -3.62 -1.49 -7.76
C ILE A 96 -3.75 -2.57 -6.69
N GLU A 97 -4.93 -2.72 -6.09
CA GLU A 97 -5.14 -3.58 -4.92
C GLU A 97 -5.17 -5.08 -5.24
N HIS A 98 -5.58 -5.45 -6.46
CA HIS A 98 -5.72 -6.86 -6.86
C HIS A 98 -4.71 -7.33 -7.89
N HIS A 99 -3.81 -6.45 -8.37
CA HIS A 99 -2.74 -6.84 -9.28
C HIS A 99 -1.38 -6.31 -8.83
N VAL A 100 -1.20 -4.99 -8.77
CA VAL A 100 0.09 -4.38 -8.38
C VAL A 100 0.51 -4.76 -6.95
N TYR A 101 -0.46 -4.84 -6.03
CA TYR A 101 -0.24 -5.29 -4.66
C TYR A 101 0.34 -6.71 -4.59
N TRP A 102 -0.09 -7.64 -5.44
CA TRP A 102 0.46 -8.99 -5.43
C TRP A 102 1.91 -9.02 -5.91
N ALA A 103 2.28 -8.18 -6.87
CA ALA A 103 3.69 -8.03 -7.29
C ALA A 103 4.56 -7.54 -6.12
N LEU A 104 4.08 -6.55 -5.36
CA LEU A 104 4.71 -6.07 -4.13
C LEU A 104 4.87 -7.20 -3.10
N VAL A 105 3.81 -7.99 -2.87
CA VAL A 105 3.84 -9.13 -1.95
C VAL A 105 4.86 -10.16 -2.40
N GLY A 106 4.87 -10.52 -3.69
CA GLY A 106 5.85 -11.44 -4.28
C GLY A 106 7.29 -10.99 -4.01
N ALA A 107 7.60 -9.73 -4.32
CA ALA A 107 8.92 -9.15 -4.10
C ALA A 107 9.38 -9.19 -2.63
N ARG A 108 8.45 -9.10 -1.66
CA ARG A 108 8.79 -9.04 -0.23
C ARG A 108 8.79 -10.40 0.47
N TRP A 109 7.86 -11.28 0.13
CA TRP A 109 7.59 -12.52 0.86
C TRP A 109 8.05 -13.77 0.12
N VAL A 110 8.03 -13.78 -1.21
CA VAL A 110 8.42 -14.97 -1.98
C VAL A 110 9.93 -15.00 -2.20
N ASP A 111 10.55 -13.84 -2.40
CA ASP A 111 12.02 -13.74 -2.41
C ASP A 111 12.60 -14.03 -1.02
N PRO A 112 13.49 -15.04 -0.86
CA PRO A 112 13.99 -15.45 0.45
C PRO A 112 14.90 -14.42 1.10
N ILE A 113 15.63 -13.60 0.32
CA ILE A 113 16.54 -12.58 0.84
C ILE A 113 15.73 -11.44 1.44
N ASN A 114 14.73 -10.93 0.70
CA ASN A 114 13.83 -9.91 1.18
C ASN A 114 12.97 -10.41 2.34
N PHE A 115 12.49 -11.65 2.29
CA PHE A 115 11.73 -12.26 3.39
C PHE A 115 12.56 -12.27 4.67
N ALA A 116 13.79 -12.79 4.61
CA ALA A 116 14.72 -12.84 5.73
C ALA A 116 15.02 -11.44 6.28
N LYS A 117 15.26 -10.45 5.40
CA LYS A 117 15.56 -9.05 5.76
C LYS A 117 14.38 -8.30 6.38
N GLY A 118 13.14 -8.65 6.04
CA GLY A 118 11.95 -7.88 6.40
C GLY A 118 10.85 -8.72 7.06
N PRO A 119 9.90 -9.29 6.29
CA PRO A 119 8.73 -9.96 6.86
C PRO A 119 8.98 -11.05 7.89
N SER A 120 10.13 -11.75 7.85
CA SER A 120 10.49 -12.76 8.85
C SER A 120 10.50 -12.20 10.29
N HIS A 121 10.75 -10.89 10.42
CA HIS A 121 10.81 -10.18 11.70
C HIS A 121 9.44 -9.94 12.34
N PHE A 122 8.33 -10.16 11.63
CA PHE A 122 7.00 -10.18 12.27
C PHE A 122 6.85 -11.28 13.31
N PHE A 123 7.74 -12.27 13.30
CA PHE A 123 7.73 -13.43 14.19
C PHE A 123 8.82 -13.37 15.26
N ASP A 124 9.56 -12.27 15.40
CA ASP A 124 10.67 -12.16 16.36
C ASP A 124 10.20 -12.33 17.82
N GLY A 125 8.97 -11.90 18.13
CA GLY A 125 8.34 -12.09 19.43
C GLY A 125 7.87 -13.53 19.72
N ALA A 126 7.96 -14.45 18.75
CA ALA A 126 7.54 -15.84 18.94
C ALA A 126 8.54 -16.63 19.80
N PRO A 127 8.08 -17.68 20.52
CA PRO A 127 8.97 -18.60 21.23
C PRO A 127 9.99 -19.24 20.29
N GLU A 128 11.26 -19.29 20.70
CA GLU A 128 12.40 -19.71 19.87
C GLU A 128 12.18 -21.07 19.21
N HIS A 129 11.69 -22.06 19.96
CA HIS A 129 11.42 -23.42 19.46
C HIS A 129 10.37 -23.50 18.35
N ASN A 130 9.51 -22.48 18.19
CA ASN A 130 8.46 -22.42 17.17
C ASN A 130 8.73 -21.37 16.09
N ARG A 131 9.71 -20.48 16.28
CA ARG A 131 9.87 -19.26 15.46
C ARG A 131 10.14 -19.57 13.99
N GLU A 132 11.09 -20.47 13.70
CA GLU A 132 11.42 -20.83 12.32
C GLU A 132 10.24 -21.49 11.61
N LYS A 133 9.56 -22.43 12.29
CA LYS A 133 8.34 -23.04 11.75
C LYS A 133 7.26 -22.01 11.43
N LEU A 134 7.04 -21.03 12.31
CA LEU A 134 6.05 -19.96 12.06
C LEU A 134 6.43 -19.08 10.86
N ARG A 135 7.73 -18.79 10.68
CA ARG A 135 8.24 -18.06 9.51
C ARG A 135 8.01 -18.86 8.23
N GLU A 136 8.39 -20.13 8.22
CA GLU A 136 8.20 -21.04 7.08
C GLU A 136 6.71 -21.19 6.72
N ASP A 137 5.85 -21.47 7.71
CA ASP A 137 4.40 -21.62 7.52
C ASP A 137 3.77 -20.33 6.97
N ALA A 138 4.21 -19.16 7.47
CA ALA A 138 3.72 -17.88 6.99
C ALA A 138 4.18 -17.58 5.56
N GLN A 139 5.47 -17.81 5.26
CA GLN A 139 6.03 -17.62 3.93
C GLN A 139 5.33 -18.52 2.90
N PHE A 140 5.16 -19.80 3.24
CA PHE A 140 4.47 -20.78 2.42
C PHE A 140 3.03 -20.35 2.11
N ARG A 141 2.27 -19.95 3.13
CA ARG A 141 0.88 -19.47 2.95
C ARG A 141 0.80 -18.22 2.07
N VAL A 142 1.76 -17.30 2.18
CA VAL A 142 1.78 -16.11 1.33
C VAL A 142 2.15 -16.47 -0.10
N ALA A 143 3.11 -17.38 -0.31
CA ALA A 143 3.44 -17.89 -1.64
C ALA A 143 2.26 -18.63 -2.30
N GLU A 144 1.49 -19.41 -1.55
CA GLU A 144 0.26 -20.05 -2.04
C GLU A 144 -0.78 -19.01 -2.47
N ASN A 145 -1.02 -17.97 -1.66
CA ASN A 145 -1.93 -16.88 -2.03
C ASN A 145 -1.43 -16.10 -3.26
N TYR A 146 -0.11 -15.90 -3.37
CA TYR A 146 0.49 -15.29 -4.55
C TYR A 146 0.24 -16.12 -5.81
N LEU A 147 0.36 -17.45 -5.74
CA LEU A 147 0.00 -18.36 -6.83
C LEU A 147 -1.51 -18.31 -7.16
N LEU A 148 -2.38 -18.19 -6.14
CA LEU A 148 -3.82 -18.09 -6.33
C LEU A 148 -4.27 -16.74 -6.90
N SER A 149 -3.49 -15.68 -6.73
CA SER A 149 -3.76 -14.36 -7.34
C SER A 149 -3.70 -14.39 -8.88
N GLY A 150 -3.13 -15.43 -9.47
CA GLY A 150 -2.89 -15.56 -10.90
C GLY A 150 -1.53 -15.01 -11.31
N LEU A 151 -1.09 -13.90 -10.73
CA LEU A 151 0.20 -13.27 -11.05
C LEU A 151 1.38 -14.22 -10.76
N GLY A 152 1.36 -14.91 -9.61
CA GLY A 152 2.42 -15.82 -9.22
C GLY A 152 2.50 -17.13 -10.01
N ARG A 153 1.57 -17.40 -10.94
CA ARG A 153 1.60 -18.63 -11.77
C ARG A 153 2.59 -18.58 -12.91
N HIS A 154 3.11 -17.39 -13.21
CA HIS A 154 4.02 -17.16 -14.32
C HIS A 154 5.47 -17.40 -13.90
N ALA A 155 6.39 -17.51 -14.87
CA ALA A 155 7.81 -17.55 -14.54
C ALA A 155 8.22 -16.23 -13.83
N PRO A 156 9.28 -16.23 -12.99
CA PRO A 156 9.65 -15.07 -12.17
C PRO A 156 9.99 -13.76 -12.92
N ASP A 157 10.19 -13.80 -14.24
CA ASP A 157 10.37 -12.60 -15.06
C ASP A 157 9.05 -12.14 -15.72
N ASP A 158 8.15 -13.09 -16.00
CA ASP A 158 6.86 -12.83 -16.64
C ASP A 158 5.89 -12.11 -15.68
N ASP A 159 5.91 -12.43 -14.39
CA ASP A 159 5.07 -11.79 -13.38
C ASP A 159 5.46 -10.31 -13.16
N VAL A 160 6.76 -10.01 -13.11
CA VAL A 160 7.29 -8.65 -13.07
C VAL A 160 6.90 -7.90 -14.34
N ASP A 161 7.02 -8.51 -15.53
CA ASP A 161 6.62 -7.86 -16.78
C ASP A 161 5.12 -7.54 -16.83
N LEU A 162 4.25 -8.42 -16.31
CA LEU A 162 2.83 -8.13 -16.16
C LEU A 162 2.58 -6.98 -15.18
N ALA A 163 3.24 -6.97 -14.03
CA ALA A 163 3.14 -5.88 -13.06
C ALA A 163 3.62 -4.54 -13.66
N VAL A 164 4.70 -4.57 -14.45
CA VAL A 164 5.24 -3.40 -15.15
C VAL A 164 4.25 -2.85 -16.18
N ARG A 165 3.42 -3.68 -16.82
CA ARG A 165 2.32 -3.17 -17.68
C ARG A 165 1.28 -2.37 -16.88
N SER A 166 0.96 -2.79 -15.66
CA SER A 166 0.08 -2.01 -14.77
C SER A 166 0.75 -0.73 -14.27
N LEU A 167 2.06 -0.77 -13.95
CA LEU A 167 2.82 0.44 -13.61
C LEU A 167 2.88 1.41 -14.79
N PHE A 168 3.07 0.91 -16.01
CA PHE A 168 3.01 1.72 -17.22
C PHE A 168 1.63 2.37 -17.39
N ALA A 169 0.54 1.62 -17.17
CA ALA A 169 -0.81 2.19 -17.21
C ALA A 169 -1.00 3.32 -16.17
N LEU A 170 -0.44 3.18 -14.96
CA LEU A 170 -0.45 4.25 -13.96
C LEU A 170 0.41 5.45 -14.40
N SER A 171 1.58 5.20 -14.99
CA SER A 171 2.46 6.24 -15.50
C SER A 171 1.78 7.04 -16.62
N VAL A 172 1.12 6.36 -17.57
CA VAL A 172 0.33 7.01 -18.64
C VAL A 172 -0.86 7.75 -18.06
N GLN A 173 -1.59 7.15 -17.11
CA GLN A 173 -2.70 7.80 -16.44
C GLN A 173 -2.26 9.06 -15.72
N LEU A 174 -1.13 9.03 -15.01
CA LEU A 174 -0.59 10.20 -14.34
C LEU A 174 -0.17 11.28 -15.36
N GLY A 175 0.58 10.89 -16.39
CA GLY A 175 1.14 11.82 -17.37
C GLY A 175 1.91 12.94 -16.66
N ASP A 176 1.58 14.19 -16.98
CA ASP A 176 2.14 15.40 -16.37
C ASP A 176 1.31 15.96 -15.21
N LYS A 177 0.24 15.24 -14.79
CA LYS A 177 -0.66 15.72 -13.73
C LYS A 177 -0.01 15.62 -12.35
N ALA A 178 -0.44 16.49 -11.44
CA ALA A 178 -0.02 16.43 -10.04
C ALA A 178 -0.59 15.20 -9.31
N TYR A 179 -1.77 14.72 -9.71
CA TYR A 179 -2.46 13.58 -9.12
C TYR A 179 -3.13 12.74 -10.20
N LEU A 180 -3.48 11.49 -9.92
CA LEU A 180 -3.94 10.53 -10.95
C LEU A 180 -5.14 11.03 -11.76
N MET A 181 -6.05 11.76 -11.11
CA MET A 181 -7.29 12.26 -11.72
C MET A 181 -7.26 13.77 -11.99
N GLY A 182 -6.13 14.47 -11.80
CA GLY A 182 -6.03 15.90 -12.10
C GLY A 182 -5.06 16.67 -11.21
N ASN A 183 -5.44 17.89 -10.86
CA ASN A 183 -4.59 18.82 -10.10
C ASN A 183 -4.84 18.80 -8.58
N LYS A 184 -5.86 18.07 -8.12
CA LYS A 184 -6.18 17.89 -6.71
C LYS A 184 -6.10 16.39 -6.36
N PRO A 185 -5.64 16.05 -5.14
CA PRO A 185 -5.63 14.66 -4.70
C PRO A 185 -7.07 14.14 -4.54
N CYS A 186 -7.27 12.86 -4.85
CA CYS A 186 -8.53 12.15 -4.67
C CYS A 186 -8.32 10.76 -4.05
N GLY A 187 -9.40 10.00 -3.84
CA GLY A 187 -9.35 8.74 -3.09
C GLY A 187 -8.36 7.71 -3.67
N VAL A 188 -8.23 7.64 -4.99
CA VAL A 188 -7.31 6.70 -5.66
C VAL A 188 -5.83 7.07 -5.45
N ASP A 189 -5.52 8.34 -5.20
CA ASP A 189 -4.15 8.77 -4.94
C ASP A 189 -3.60 8.17 -3.64
N ALA A 190 -4.44 8.03 -2.62
CA ALA A 190 -4.05 7.36 -1.37
C ALA A 190 -3.68 5.88 -1.60
N THR A 191 -4.42 5.20 -2.47
CA THR A 191 -4.17 3.80 -2.83
C THR A 191 -2.88 3.67 -3.66
N ALA A 192 -2.74 4.48 -4.70
CA ALA A 192 -1.59 4.45 -5.58
C ALA A 192 -0.30 4.80 -4.83
N PHE A 193 -0.33 5.82 -3.99
CA PHE A 193 0.80 6.18 -3.15
C PHE A 193 1.23 5.04 -2.23
N GLY A 194 0.29 4.43 -1.49
CA GLY A 194 0.62 3.33 -0.57
C GLY A 194 1.31 2.15 -1.28
N ALA A 195 0.81 1.76 -2.45
CA ALA A 195 1.42 0.68 -3.24
C ALA A 195 2.77 1.09 -3.85
N LEU A 196 2.85 2.26 -4.49
CA LEU A 196 4.06 2.73 -5.17
C LEU A 196 5.20 3.03 -4.19
N ALA A 197 4.93 3.69 -3.07
CA ALA A 197 5.92 3.88 -2.00
C ALA A 197 6.40 2.52 -1.46
N GLY A 198 5.47 1.57 -1.33
CA GLY A 198 5.80 0.20 -0.97
C GLY A 198 6.75 -0.50 -1.93
N ILE A 199 6.57 -0.30 -3.24
CA ILE A 199 7.43 -0.88 -4.29
C ILE A 199 8.79 -0.18 -4.34
N LEU A 200 8.78 1.16 -4.22
CA LEU A 200 9.96 2.00 -4.42
C LEU A 200 10.81 2.18 -3.16
N THR A 201 10.42 1.60 -2.03
CA THR A 201 11.26 1.68 -0.82
C THR A 201 12.65 1.10 -1.07
N PRO A 202 13.74 1.80 -0.68
CA PRO A 202 15.10 1.29 -0.84
C PRO A 202 15.40 0.12 0.09
N PHE A 203 14.51 -0.19 1.04
CA PHE A 203 14.68 -1.30 1.97
C PHE A 203 14.70 -2.66 1.28
N PHE A 204 13.94 -2.85 0.20
CA PHE A 204 13.89 -4.10 -0.55
C PHE A 204 14.59 -3.96 -1.90
N GLU A 205 15.29 -5.00 -2.32
CA GLU A 205 15.90 -5.10 -3.65
C GLU A 205 15.05 -6.05 -4.48
N SER A 206 14.57 -5.61 -5.65
CA SER A 206 13.77 -6.47 -6.53
C SER A 206 13.79 -5.95 -7.97
N GLY A 207 13.60 -6.85 -8.94
CA GLY A 207 13.38 -6.48 -10.33
C GLY A 207 12.17 -5.55 -10.50
N LEU A 208 11.10 -5.78 -9.72
CA LEU A 208 9.93 -4.90 -9.71
C LEU A 208 10.29 -3.45 -9.34
N ARG A 209 11.08 -3.26 -8.27
CA ARG A 209 11.54 -1.92 -7.85
C ARG A 209 12.37 -1.27 -8.94
N GLN A 210 13.38 -1.97 -9.46
CA GLN A 210 14.26 -1.45 -10.52
C GLN A 210 13.47 -1.01 -11.75
N ARG A 211 12.46 -1.78 -12.15
CA ARG A 211 11.58 -1.45 -13.29
C ARG A 211 10.64 -0.28 -12.97
N ALA A 212 10.16 -0.17 -11.73
CA ALA A 212 9.34 0.95 -11.29
C ALA A 212 10.11 2.28 -11.25
N GLU A 213 11.40 2.25 -10.88
CA GLU A 213 12.30 3.41 -10.91
C GLU A 213 12.49 3.98 -12.32
N GLY A 214 12.31 3.14 -13.34
CA GLY A 214 12.30 3.52 -14.76
C GLY A 214 11.12 4.41 -15.20
N PHE A 215 10.16 4.73 -14.30
CA PHE A 215 9.06 5.67 -14.55
C PHE A 215 9.25 6.96 -13.73
N PRO A 216 9.95 8.00 -14.26
CA PRO A 216 10.31 9.19 -13.49
C PRO A 216 9.12 10.00 -12.96
N ASN A 217 7.98 9.95 -13.65
CA ASN A 217 6.76 10.61 -13.19
C ASN A 217 6.15 9.91 -11.97
N LEU A 218 6.25 8.58 -11.88
CA LEU A 218 5.78 7.82 -10.72
C LEU A 218 6.70 8.01 -9.51
N THR A 219 8.03 8.04 -9.70
CA THR A 219 8.96 8.33 -8.59
C THR A 219 8.75 9.76 -8.07
N ALA A 220 8.62 10.73 -8.97
CA ALA A 220 8.27 12.11 -8.64
C ALA A 220 6.92 12.24 -7.92
N TYR A 221 5.95 11.40 -8.27
CA TYR A 221 4.65 11.33 -7.63
C TYR A 221 4.74 10.81 -6.20
N VAL A 222 5.50 9.73 -5.96
CA VAL A 222 5.73 9.20 -4.61
C VAL A 222 6.43 10.22 -3.73
N ASP A 223 7.48 10.88 -4.22
CA ASP A 223 8.18 11.94 -3.46
C ASP A 223 7.20 13.03 -3.02
N ARG A 224 6.38 13.54 -3.95
CA ARG A 224 5.38 14.57 -3.66
C ARG A 224 4.34 14.12 -2.64
N MET A 225 3.85 12.89 -2.76
CA MET A 225 2.86 12.35 -1.82
C MET A 225 3.47 12.14 -0.43
N MET A 226 4.73 11.73 -0.35
CA MET A 226 5.46 11.62 0.91
C MET A 226 5.65 12.98 1.57
N ASP A 227 6.09 14.01 0.82
CA ASP A 227 6.24 15.38 1.34
C ASP A 227 4.91 15.95 1.84
N ASN A 228 3.83 15.73 1.10
CA ASN A 228 2.52 16.29 1.43
C ASN A 228 1.87 15.63 2.65
N TYR A 229 1.98 14.30 2.77
CA TYR A 229 1.25 13.55 3.80
C TYR A 229 2.14 13.07 4.95
N TYR A 230 3.44 12.96 4.76
CA TYR A 230 4.41 12.52 5.76
C TYR A 230 5.65 13.43 5.80
N PRO A 231 5.50 14.77 5.93
CA PRO A 231 6.62 15.72 5.87
C PRO A 231 7.67 15.52 6.97
N GLU A 232 7.28 14.91 8.10
CA GLU A 232 8.16 14.62 9.22
C GLU A 232 8.88 13.26 9.09
N PHE A 233 8.51 12.45 8.10
CA PHE A 233 9.16 11.16 7.86
C PHE A 233 10.44 11.38 7.04
N ALA A 234 11.56 10.81 7.50
CA ALA A 234 12.85 10.92 6.83
C ALA A 234 12.89 10.09 5.53
N TRP A 235 12.24 10.59 4.49
CA TRP A 235 12.25 10.02 3.15
C TRP A 235 13.42 10.58 2.35
N THR A 236 14.21 9.71 1.73
CA THR A 236 15.22 10.14 0.76
C THR A 236 14.56 10.20 -0.63
N PRO A 237 14.46 11.38 -1.26
CA PRO A 237 13.78 11.50 -2.55
C PRO A 237 14.39 10.57 -3.59
N LEU A 238 13.54 9.81 -4.29
CA LEU A 238 13.97 8.77 -5.23
C LEU A 238 14.73 9.37 -6.43
N ARG A 239 14.42 10.61 -6.80
CA ARG A 239 15.14 11.35 -7.86
C ARG A 239 16.59 11.70 -7.53
N GLN A 240 17.01 11.61 -6.26
CA GLN A 240 18.39 11.90 -5.84
C GLN A 240 19.24 10.64 -5.66
N ALA A 241 18.64 9.45 -5.74
CA ALA A 241 19.31 8.16 -5.53
C ALA A 241 19.69 7.43 -6.83
N ALA A 242 19.36 7.99 -8.00
CA ALA A 242 19.61 7.44 -9.33
C ALA A 242 20.77 8.13 -10.06
#